data_AF-A0A432JN12-F1
#
_entry.id   AF-A0A432JN12-F1
#
_cell.length_a   1.000
_cell.length_b   1.000
_cell.length_c   1.000
_cell.angle_alpha   90.00
_cell.angle_beta   90.00
_cell.angle_gamma   90.00
#
_symmetry.space_group_name_H-M   'P 1'
#
loop_
_entity.id
_entity.type
_entity.pdbx_description
1 polymer ?
#
loop_
_entity_poly.entity_id
_entity_poly.type
_entity_poly.pdbx_seq_one_letter_code
_entity_poly.pdbx_strand_id
1 'polypeptide(L)'
;MQQDYDYIIIGSGFGGSVSALRLSEKGYKVLVIEKGKWYHADDFPKTNWNLKRWLWMPHLGMRGIMKISAFRHILALSGTGVGGGSLVYANTLPVPTKNFYKSGSWSDLADWQNELK
;
A
#
# COMPACT_ATOMS: atom_id res chain seq x y z
N MET A 1 -14.73 9.24 24.03
CA MET A 1 -13.35 9.78 24.08
C MET A 1 -13.11 10.50 22.75
N GLN A 2 -12.92 11.82 22.79
CA GLN A 2 -12.49 12.59 21.62
C GLN A 2 -10.97 12.39 21.50
N GLN A 3 -10.53 11.83 20.37
CA GLN A 3 -9.10 11.68 20.09
C GLN A 3 -8.74 12.67 19.00
N ASP A 4 -7.99 13.70 19.36
CA ASP A 4 -7.42 14.63 18.38
C ASP A 4 -6.16 14.00 17.78
N TYR A 5 -5.96 14.18 16.47
CA TYR A 5 -4.78 13.72 15.73
C TYR A 5 -4.27 14.89 14.89
N ASP A 6 -2.96 15.01 14.75
CA ASP A 6 -2.33 16.04 13.91
C ASP A 6 -2.48 15.70 12.42
N TYR A 7 -2.38 14.40 12.10
CA TYR A 7 -2.48 13.90 10.73
C TYR A 7 -3.32 12.63 10.66
N ILE A 8 -4.12 12.52 9.60
CA ILE A 8 -4.88 11.32 9.26
C ILE A 8 -4.41 10.83 7.89
N ILE A 9 -3.97 9.57 7.85
CA ILE A 9 -3.52 8.89 6.64
C ILE A 9 -4.59 7.87 6.25
N ILE A 10 -5.09 7.99 5.02
CA ILE A 10 -6.07 7.06 4.47
C ILE A 10 -5.36 6.05 3.59
N GLY A 11 -5.30 4.81 4.07
CA GLY A 11 -4.63 3.69 3.44
C GLY A 11 -3.23 3.44 4.00
N SER A 12 -2.93 2.17 4.23
CA SER A 12 -1.69 1.71 4.88
C SER A 12 -0.69 1.10 3.90
N GLY A 13 -0.77 1.46 2.61
CA GLY A 13 0.19 1.00 1.58
C GLY A 13 1.60 1.57 1.76
N PHE A 14 2.48 1.40 0.76
CA PHE A 14 3.86 1.90 0.80
C PHE A 14 3.95 3.39 1.17
N GLY A 15 3.23 4.26 0.44
CA GLY A 15 3.22 5.70 0.73
C GLY A 15 2.67 6.01 2.11
N GLY A 16 1.51 5.44 2.46
CA GLY A 16 0.86 5.69 3.76
C GLY A 16 1.72 5.23 4.95
N SER A 17 2.36 4.07 4.85
CA SER A 17 3.25 3.55 5.90
C SER A 17 4.50 4.40 6.08
N VAL A 18 5.14 4.83 4.98
CA VAL A 18 6.32 5.71 5.04
C VAL A 18 5.94 7.08 5.60
N SER A 19 4.81 7.66 5.16
CA SER A 19 4.30 8.91 5.72
C SER A 19 4.00 8.79 7.21
N ALA A 20 3.35 7.70 7.64
CA ALA A 20 3.05 7.46 9.05
C ALA A 20 4.32 7.38 9.89
N LEU A 21 5.33 6.66 9.41
CA LEU A 21 6.64 6.57 10.05
C LEU A 21 7.28 7.95 10.19
N ARG A 22 7.47 8.69 9.09
CA ARG A 22 8.18 9.97 9.10
C ARG A 22 7.47 11.04 9.91
N LEU A 23 6.15 11.07 9.92
CA LEU A 23 5.38 12.01 10.75
C LEU A 23 5.47 11.63 12.24
N SER A 24 5.37 10.33 12.56
CA SER A 24 5.49 9.86 13.95
C SER A 24 6.90 10.08 14.51
N GLU A 25 7.95 9.88 13.71
CA GLU A 25 9.35 10.18 14.07
C GLU A 25 9.56 11.66 14.43
N LYS A 26 8.76 12.56 13.85
CA LYS A 26 8.76 14.00 14.17
C LYS A 26 7.93 14.35 15.42
N GLY A 27 7.33 13.35 16.09
CA GLY A 27 6.54 13.53 17.30
C GLY A 27 5.07 13.86 17.08
N TYR A 28 4.58 13.81 15.83
CA TYR A 28 3.16 14.03 15.54
C TYR A 28 2.30 12.83 15.94
N LYS A 29 1.06 13.10 16.37
CA LYS A 29 0.05 12.09 16.62
C LYS A 29 -0.68 11.76 15.32
N VAL A 30 -0.37 10.58 14.76
CA VAL A 30 -0.86 10.15 13.45
C VAL A 30 -1.91 9.04 13.58
N LEU A 31 -3.04 9.21 12.89
CA LEU A 31 -4.03 8.14 12.69
C LEU A 31 -3.87 7.53 11.30
N VAL A 32 -3.77 6.22 11.20
CA VAL A 32 -3.83 5.50 9.93
C VAL A 32 -5.15 4.73 9.85
N ILE A 33 -5.92 4.96 8.78
CA ILE A 33 -7.19 4.27 8.53
C ILE A 33 -7.03 3.35 7.33
N GLU A 34 -7.23 2.06 7.53
CA GLU A 34 -7.17 1.03 6.50
C GLU A 34 -8.52 0.33 6.36
N LYS A 35 -8.94 0.05 5.12
CA LYS A 35 -10.23 -0.61 4.85
C LYS A 35 -10.19 -2.11 5.14
N GLY A 36 -9.02 -2.72 4.99
CA GLY A 36 -8.80 -4.15 5.16
C GLY A 36 -8.44 -4.55 6.59
N LYS A 37 -8.15 -5.84 6.78
CA LYS A 37 -7.71 -6.40 8.06
C LYS A 37 -6.22 -6.21 8.28
N TRP A 38 -5.80 -6.31 9.54
CA TRP A 38 -4.42 -6.63 9.85
C TRP A 38 -4.24 -8.14 9.77
N TYR A 39 -3.45 -8.61 8.80
CA TYR A 39 -3.20 -10.04 8.62
C TYR A 39 -1.93 -10.47 9.35
N HIS A 40 -2.00 -11.64 9.98
CA HIS A 40 -0.86 -12.37 10.49
C HIS A 40 -0.45 -13.49 9.52
N ALA A 41 0.72 -14.08 9.72
CA ALA A 41 1.24 -15.13 8.84
C ALA A 41 0.24 -16.27 8.59
N ASP A 42 -0.49 -16.70 9.62
CA ASP A 42 -1.47 -17.80 9.53
C ASP A 42 -2.78 -17.41 8.82
N ASP A 43 -3.02 -16.12 8.58
CA ASP A 43 -4.19 -15.66 7.82
C ASP A 43 -4.00 -15.86 6.31
N PHE A 44 -2.75 -15.92 5.84
CA PHE A 44 -2.46 -16.02 4.42
C PHE A 44 -2.95 -17.36 3.85
N PRO A 45 -3.56 -17.34 2.66
CA PRO A 45 -3.99 -18.56 2.01
C PRO A 45 -2.76 -19.37 1.57
N LYS A 46 -2.70 -20.65 1.97
CA LYS A 46 -1.66 -21.57 1.46
C LYS A 46 -1.75 -21.79 -0.05
N THR A 47 -2.94 -21.61 -0.62
CA THR A 47 -3.20 -21.72 -2.06
C THR A 47 -4.28 -20.73 -2.49
N ASN A 48 -4.24 -20.28 -3.75
CA ASN A 48 -5.23 -19.35 -4.30
C ASN A 48 -6.64 -19.95 -4.41
N TRP A 49 -6.79 -21.26 -4.25
CA TRP A 49 -8.10 -21.94 -4.20
C TRP A 49 -8.87 -21.62 -2.92
N ASN A 50 -8.20 -21.15 -1.86
CA ASN A 50 -8.89 -20.64 -0.68
C ASN A 50 -9.43 -19.22 -0.93
N LEU A 51 -10.48 -19.12 -1.76
CA LEU A 51 -11.04 -17.86 -2.21
C LEU A 51 -11.44 -16.93 -1.06
N LYS A 52 -11.94 -17.47 0.06
CA LYS A 52 -12.35 -16.68 1.23
C LYS A 52 -11.19 -15.90 1.88
N ARG A 53 -9.99 -16.50 1.89
CA ARG A 53 -8.75 -15.91 2.44
C ARG A 53 -7.90 -15.22 1.36
N TRP A 54 -8.14 -15.53 0.09
CA TRP A 54 -7.40 -14.95 -1.03
C TRP A 54 -8.06 -13.69 -1.58
N LEU A 55 -9.36 -13.73 -1.91
CA LEU A 55 -10.07 -12.62 -2.54
C LEU A 55 -10.73 -11.67 -1.54
N TRP A 56 -10.66 -10.37 -1.84
CA TRP A 56 -11.39 -9.31 -1.18
C TRP A 56 -12.71 -9.04 -1.93
N MET A 57 -13.78 -9.70 -1.49
CA MET A 57 -15.16 -9.48 -1.95
C MET A 57 -16.09 -9.51 -0.72
N PRO A 58 -16.13 -8.41 0.07
CA PRO A 58 -16.78 -8.41 1.37
C PRO A 58 -18.28 -8.71 1.30
N HIS A 59 -18.96 -8.36 0.19
CA HIS A 59 -20.37 -8.67 -0.05
C HIS A 59 -20.65 -10.18 -0.16
N LEU A 60 -19.64 -10.99 -0.48
CA LEU A 60 -19.72 -12.46 -0.53
C LEU A 60 -19.07 -13.11 0.71
N GLY A 61 -18.75 -12.32 1.75
CA GLY A 61 -18.06 -12.80 2.94
C GLY A 61 -16.58 -13.14 2.73
N MET A 62 -16.01 -12.87 1.55
CA MET A 62 -14.59 -13.07 1.27
C MET A 62 -13.82 -11.82 1.67
N ARG A 63 -12.88 -11.97 2.62
CA ARG A 63 -12.09 -10.87 3.18
C ARG A 63 -10.61 -11.23 3.18
N GLY A 64 -10.14 -11.62 1.99
CA GLY A 64 -8.75 -11.96 1.73
C GLY A 64 -7.91 -10.76 1.31
N ILE A 65 -6.62 -11.02 1.06
CA ILE A 65 -5.62 -9.98 0.80
C ILE A 65 -5.70 -9.35 -0.60
N MET A 66 -6.25 -10.05 -1.60
CA MET A 66 -6.21 -9.64 -3.01
C MET A 66 -7.54 -9.07 -3.49
N LYS A 67 -7.54 -7.82 -3.94
CA LYS A 67 -8.67 -7.19 -4.62
C LYS A 67 -8.40 -7.11 -6.12
N ILE A 68 -9.33 -7.68 -6.90
CA ILE A 68 -9.36 -7.57 -8.36
C ILE A 68 -10.47 -6.58 -8.72
N SER A 69 -10.12 -5.47 -9.36
CA SER A 69 -11.09 -4.50 -9.87
C SER A 69 -11.15 -4.63 -11.39
N ALA A 70 -12.28 -5.10 -11.90
CA ALA A 70 -12.50 -5.27 -13.33
C ALA A 70 -13.04 -3.98 -13.97
N PHE A 71 -12.37 -3.54 -15.03
CA PHE A 71 -12.80 -2.45 -15.91
C PHE A 71 -12.93 -2.99 -17.33
N ARG A 72 -13.52 -2.20 -18.25
CA ARG A 72 -13.82 -2.63 -19.62
C ARG A 72 -12.61 -3.25 -20.37
N HIS A 73 -11.41 -2.76 -20.12
CA HIS A 73 -10.19 -3.16 -20.86
C HIS A 73 -9.04 -3.60 -19.96
N ILE A 74 -9.20 -3.50 -18.63
CA ILE A 74 -8.10 -3.73 -17.70
C ILE A 74 -8.62 -4.35 -16.40
N LEU A 75 -7.82 -5.26 -15.83
CA LEU A 75 -7.97 -5.72 -14.46
C LEU A 75 -6.91 -5.04 -13.60
N ALA A 76 -7.33 -4.26 -12.61
CA ALA A 76 -6.41 -3.67 -11.64
C ALA A 76 -6.32 -4.58 -10.41
N LEU A 77 -5.11 -5.08 -10.14
CA LEU A 77 -4.80 -5.88 -8.96
C LEU A 77 -4.30 -4.96 -7.84
N SER A 78 -4.82 -5.16 -6.63
CA SER A 78 -4.44 -4.36 -5.46
C SER A 78 -4.52 -5.20 -4.19
N GLY A 79 -3.70 -4.88 -3.20
CA GLY A 79 -3.82 -5.46 -1.86
C GLY A 79 -4.88 -4.73 -1.04
N THR A 80 -5.52 -5.45 -0.11
CA THR A 80 -6.45 -4.86 0.87
C THR A 80 -6.15 -5.40 2.25
N GLY A 81 -5.69 -4.53 3.15
CA GLY A 81 -5.22 -4.87 4.49
C GLY A 81 -4.12 -3.93 4.96
N VAL A 82 -3.73 -4.06 6.22
CA VAL A 82 -2.58 -3.32 6.77
C VAL A 82 -1.32 -3.70 5.97
N GLY A 83 -0.72 -2.71 5.29
CA GLY A 83 0.39 -2.90 4.33
C GLY A 83 -0.03 -2.70 2.86
N GLY A 84 -1.32 -2.79 2.56
CA GLY A 84 -1.88 -2.55 1.23
C GLY A 84 -1.25 -3.45 0.16
N GLY A 85 -0.68 -2.84 -0.88
CA GLY A 85 -0.06 -3.56 -1.99
C GLY A 85 1.09 -4.49 -1.60
N SER A 86 1.78 -4.24 -0.47
CA SER A 86 2.87 -5.10 0.00
C SER A 86 2.41 -6.51 0.41
N LEU A 87 1.11 -6.71 0.64
CA LEU A 87 0.54 -8.03 0.93
C LEU A 87 0.50 -8.95 -0.28
N VAL A 88 0.52 -8.39 -1.50
CA VAL A 88 0.28 -9.13 -2.75
C VAL A 88 1.34 -8.91 -3.83
N TYR A 89 2.29 -7.99 -3.62
CA TYR A 89 3.35 -7.72 -4.58
C TYR A 89 4.37 -8.86 -4.67
N ALA A 90 5.09 -8.92 -5.79
CA ALA A 90 6.01 -10.01 -6.10
C ALA A 90 7.40 -9.88 -5.46
N ASN A 91 7.59 -9.01 -4.46
CA ASN A 91 8.89 -8.73 -3.83
C ASN A 91 10.00 -8.31 -4.82
N THR A 92 9.64 -7.79 -6.00
CA THR A 92 10.59 -7.27 -6.97
C THR A 92 10.89 -5.81 -6.66
N LEU A 93 12.18 -5.48 -6.50
CA LEU A 93 12.66 -4.15 -6.11
C LEU A 93 13.65 -3.59 -7.15
N PRO A 94 13.23 -3.39 -8.41
CA PRO A 94 14.10 -2.80 -9.42
C PRO A 94 14.37 -1.32 -9.08
N VAL A 95 15.65 -0.94 -9.11
CA VAL A 95 16.05 0.46 -9.01
C VAL A 95 15.86 1.13 -10.37
N PRO A 96 15.18 2.29 -10.46
CA PRO A 96 15.01 3.00 -11.72
C PRO A 96 16.34 3.36 -12.40
N THR A 97 16.34 3.41 -13.73
CA THR A 97 17.51 3.86 -14.50
C THR A 97 17.63 5.39 -14.48
N LYS A 98 18.78 5.92 -14.90
CA LYS A 98 19.05 7.36 -14.97
C LYS A 98 17.96 8.16 -15.70
N ASN A 99 17.34 7.56 -16.71
CA ASN A 99 16.31 8.23 -17.52
C ASN A 99 15.07 8.58 -16.69
N PHE A 100 14.71 7.76 -15.70
CA PHE A 100 13.58 8.03 -14.81
C PHE A 100 13.78 9.35 -14.05
N TYR A 101 14.93 9.48 -13.39
CA TYR A 101 15.26 10.65 -12.55
C TYR A 101 15.39 11.95 -13.34
N LYS A 102 15.63 11.86 -14.66
CA LYS A 102 15.80 13.02 -15.56
C LYS A 102 14.56 13.29 -16.44
N SER A 103 13.44 12.62 -16.17
CA SER A 103 12.25 12.70 -17.02
C SER A 103 11.19 13.65 -16.46
N GLY A 104 10.44 14.30 -17.36
CA GLY A 104 9.26 15.09 -16.99
C GLY A 104 9.59 16.46 -16.39
N SER A 105 8.54 17.18 -15.99
CA SER A 105 8.63 18.58 -15.54
C SER A 105 9.28 18.80 -14.18
N TRP A 106 9.69 17.72 -13.49
CA TRP A 106 10.23 17.76 -12.14
C TRP A 106 11.74 17.55 -12.12
N SER A 107 12.37 17.18 -13.24
CA SER A 107 13.79 16.79 -13.33
C SER A 107 14.74 17.84 -12.79
N ASP A 108 14.42 19.12 -12.95
CA ASP A 108 15.33 20.23 -12.66
C ASP A 108 15.16 20.78 -11.24
N LEU A 109 14.21 20.23 -10.46
CA LEU A 109 13.94 20.66 -9.09
C LEU A 109 15.01 20.19 -8.10
N ALA A 110 15.68 19.06 -8.37
CA ALA A 110 16.77 18.50 -7.55
C ALA A 110 17.54 17.42 -8.32
N ASP A 111 18.70 17.01 -7.80
CA ASP A 111 19.40 15.80 -8.25
C ASP A 111 18.72 14.55 -7.68
N TRP A 112 17.58 14.19 -8.25
CA TRP A 112 16.73 13.10 -7.75
C TRP A 112 17.41 11.74 -7.68
N GLN A 113 18.44 11.50 -8.50
CA GLN A 113 19.17 10.25 -8.45
C GLN A 113 20.00 10.14 -7.16
N ASN A 114 20.53 11.26 -6.66
CA ASN A 114 21.28 11.29 -5.41
C ASN A 114 20.35 11.45 -4.20
N GLU A 115 19.27 12.21 -4.33
CA GLU A 115 18.29 12.43 -3.25
C GLU A 115 17.44 11.18 -2.91
N LEU A 116 17.18 10.31 -3.90
CA LEU A 116 16.31 9.12 -3.72
C LEU A 116 17.09 7.79 -3.64
N LYS A 117 18.41 7.84 -3.51
CA LYS A 117 19.25 6.67 -3.23
C LYS A 117 19.29 6.38 -1.73
#